data_AF-A0AAV9DL55-F1
#
_entry.id   AF-A0AAV9DL55-F1
#
_cell.length_a   1.000
_cell.length_b   1.000
_cell.length_c   1.000
_cell.angle_alpha   90.00
_cell.angle_beta   90.00
_cell.angle_gamma   90.00
#
_symmetry.space_group_name_H-M   'P 1'
#
loop_
_entity.id
_entity.type
_entity.pdbx_description
1 polymer ?
#
loop_
_entity_poly.entity_id
_entity_poly.type
_entity_poly.pdbx_seq_one_letter_code
_entity_poly.pdbx_strand_id
1 'polypeptide(L)'
;MVWSDMDEREKININNGDGGGGVNGGLVYPVMTEEQIQILRHQIVAYTIISEQLVQMYKSSIAQQHLFGMELRNPSCDPSMALGASKISSRRQRWAPTPVQLQILEKLFIQGSGTRTKEKMKEITNELAQHGPVTESNVYNWFQNRRARSKKRSRD
;
A
#
# COMPACT_ATOMS: atom_id res chain seq x y z
N MET A 1 -8.53 -7.72 20.41
CA MET A 1 -9.01 -8.33 21.69
C MET A 1 -9.02 -9.87 21.64
N VAL A 2 -8.00 -10.53 21.06
CA VAL A 2 -7.88 -12.01 21.00
C VAL A 2 -6.43 -12.40 21.26
N TRP A 3 -5.82 -11.82 22.30
CA TRP A 3 -4.51 -12.22 22.81
C TRP A 3 -4.44 -12.12 24.35
N SER A 4 -5.53 -11.72 25.00
CA SER A 4 -5.60 -11.58 26.46
C SER A 4 -6.14 -12.82 27.17
N ASP A 5 -6.62 -13.83 26.42
CA ASP A 5 -7.20 -15.08 26.94
C ASP A 5 -6.34 -16.33 26.61
N MET A 6 -5.08 -16.15 26.20
CA MET A 6 -4.17 -17.30 26.04
C MET A 6 -3.55 -17.63 27.39
N ASP A 7 -4.13 -18.64 28.04
CA ASP A 7 -3.69 -19.27 29.27
C ASP A 7 -2.17 -19.57 29.24
N GLU A 8 -1.47 -19.22 30.31
CA GLU A 8 -0.02 -19.29 30.47
C GLU A 8 0.53 -20.75 30.57
N ARG A 9 -0.28 -21.75 30.16
CA ARG A 9 0.04 -23.18 30.18
C ARG A 9 0.32 -23.82 28.82
N GLU A 10 0.19 -23.11 27.70
CA GLU A 10 0.69 -23.63 26.41
C GLU A 10 2.16 -23.26 26.18
N LYS A 11 2.99 -23.55 27.19
CA LYS A 11 4.42 -23.75 27.00
C LYS A 11 4.56 -24.93 26.06
N ILE A 12 4.98 -24.63 24.84
CA ILE A 12 5.52 -25.51 23.80
C ILE A 12 6.13 -26.79 24.41
N ASN A 13 5.31 -27.82 24.60
CA ASN A 13 5.72 -29.17 24.96
C ASN A 13 5.83 -29.96 23.66
N ILE A 14 6.94 -29.79 22.95
CA ILE A 14 7.30 -30.70 21.85
C ILE A 14 7.98 -31.90 22.48
N ASN A 15 7.16 -32.81 23.01
CA ASN A 15 7.56 -34.19 23.24
C ASN A 15 7.14 -35.00 22.02
N ASN A 16 8.09 -35.35 21.16
CA ASN A 16 7.97 -36.48 20.24
C ASN A 16 9.25 -37.32 20.37
N GLY A 17 9.05 -38.62 20.58
CA GLY A 17 10.03 -39.53 21.13
C GLY A 17 11.08 -40.07 20.15
N ASP A 18 12.10 -40.60 20.81
CA ASP A 18 12.96 -41.74 20.49
C ASP A 18 13.94 -41.66 19.31
N GLY A 19 15.23 -41.85 19.64
CA GLY A 19 16.29 -42.03 18.66
C GLY A 19 17.67 -41.48 19.03
N GLY A 20 18.34 -42.09 20.02
CA GLY A 20 19.78 -42.35 19.96
C GLY A 20 20.77 -41.19 20.17
N GLY A 21 21.34 -41.15 21.39
CA GLY A 21 22.77 -40.94 21.69
C GLY A 21 23.58 -39.94 20.86
N GLY A 22 23.92 -38.82 21.48
CA GLY A 22 24.97 -37.93 20.97
C GLY A 22 25.11 -36.69 21.83
N VAL A 23 26.03 -36.75 22.80
CA VAL A 23 26.51 -35.61 23.58
C VAL A 23 26.77 -34.39 22.69
N ASN A 24 26.25 -33.23 23.09
CA ASN A 24 26.88 -31.90 23.03
C ASN A 24 25.80 -30.86 23.32
N GLY A 25 25.90 -30.22 24.49
CA GLY A 25 25.04 -29.11 24.88
C GLY A 25 25.15 -27.98 23.86
N GLY A 26 24.16 -27.87 22.99
CA GLY A 26 23.97 -26.72 22.13
C GLY A 26 23.62 -25.53 23.01
N LEU A 27 24.60 -24.67 23.26
CA LEU A 27 24.35 -23.32 23.77
C LEU A 27 23.39 -22.63 22.81
N VAL A 28 22.10 -22.59 23.16
CA VAL A 28 21.10 -21.78 22.48
C VAL A 28 21.42 -20.33 22.85
N TYR A 29 22.28 -19.69 22.07
CA TYR A 29 22.54 -18.27 22.24
C TYR A 29 21.28 -17.50 21.85
N PRO A 30 20.72 -16.67 22.75
CA PRO A 30 19.56 -15.87 22.41
C PRO A 30 19.91 -14.95 21.23
N VAL A 31 19.13 -15.04 20.15
CA VAL A 31 19.30 -14.25 18.91
C VAL A 31 19.22 -12.73 19.19
N MET A 32 18.68 -12.35 20.35
CA MET A 32 18.36 -10.99 20.73
C MET A 32 18.55 -10.82 22.25
N THR A 33 19.13 -9.71 22.68
CA THR A 33 19.27 -9.44 24.13
C THR A 33 17.89 -9.24 24.76
N GLU A 34 17.76 -9.46 26.07
CA GLU A 34 16.48 -9.28 26.77
C GLU A 34 15.92 -7.88 26.53
N GLU A 35 16.75 -6.84 26.57
CA GLU A 35 16.32 -5.47 26.28
C GLU A 35 15.81 -5.29 24.85
N GLN A 36 16.51 -5.87 23.88
CA GLN A 36 16.10 -5.80 22.49
C GLN A 36 14.79 -6.59 22.23
N ILE A 37 14.55 -7.68 22.96
CA ILE A 37 13.28 -8.41 22.95
C ILE A 37 12.16 -7.55 23.56
N GLN A 38 12.42 -6.85 24.66
CA GLN A 38 11.44 -5.96 25.28
C GLN A 38 11.08 -4.78 24.37
N ILE A 39 12.06 -4.20 23.67
CA ILE A 39 11.82 -3.16 22.66
C ILE A 39 10.95 -3.72 21.53
N LEU A 40 11.27 -4.91 21.03
CA LEU A 40 10.49 -5.55 19.98
C LEU A 40 9.05 -5.81 20.43
N ARG A 41 8.84 -6.30 21.67
CA ARG A 41 7.51 -6.48 22.26
C ARG A 41 6.74 -5.16 22.33
N HIS A 42 7.39 -4.09 22.81
CA HIS A 42 6.79 -2.76 22.89
C HIS A 42 6.39 -2.25 21.50
N GLN A 43 7.24 -2.42 20.49
CA GLN A 43 6.96 -2.04 19.11
C GLN A 43 5.80 -2.83 18.50
N ILE A 44 5.73 -4.14 18.75
CA ILE A 44 4.62 -4.98 18.30
C ILE A 44 3.31 -4.50 18.91
N VAL A 45 3.28 -4.21 20.22
CA VAL A 45 2.08 -3.69 20.90
C VAL A 45 1.70 -2.30 20.37
N ALA A 46 2.65 -1.40 20.15
CA ALA A 46 2.35 -0.09 19.55
C ALA A 46 1.74 -0.24 18.14
N TYR A 47 2.27 -1.18 17.34
CA TYR A 47 1.76 -1.47 16.01
C TYR A 47 0.34 -2.04 16.03
N THR A 48 0.02 -2.97 16.94
CA THR A 48 -1.34 -3.52 17.04
C THR A 48 -2.36 -2.43 17.36
N ILE A 49 -2.05 -1.53 18.29
CA ILE A 49 -2.94 -0.43 18.68
C ILE A 49 -3.18 0.51 17.49
N ILE A 50 -2.12 0.94 16.81
CA ILE A 50 -2.24 1.92 15.72
C ILE A 50 -2.96 1.29 14.52
N SER A 51 -2.63 0.05 14.16
CA SER A 51 -3.27 -0.64 13.04
C SER A 51 -4.76 -0.92 13.30
N GLU A 52 -5.15 -1.28 14.53
CA GLU A 52 -6.56 -1.43 14.92
C GLU A 52 -7.33 -0.11 14.80
N GLN A 53 -6.79 1.01 15.31
CA GLN A 53 -7.41 2.33 15.20
C GLN A 53 -7.61 2.78 13.76
N LEU A 54 -6.63 2.53 12.88
CA LEU A 54 -6.72 2.85 11.46
C LEU A 54 -7.86 2.08 10.78
N VAL A 55 -8.01 0.79 11.10
CA VAL A 55 -9.10 -0.04 10.57
C VAL A 55 -10.46 0.43 11.08
N GLN A 56 -10.56 0.79 12.36
CA GLN A 56 -11.80 1.31 12.95
C GLN A 56 -12.25 2.62 12.28
N MET A 57 -11.34 3.57 12.08
CA MET A 57 -11.62 4.83 11.38
C MET A 57 -12.06 4.59 9.94
N TYR A 58 -11.42 3.66 9.23
CA TYR A 58 -11.82 3.29 7.86
C TYR A 58 -13.23 2.70 7.80
N LYS A 59 -13.59 1.80 8.74
CA LYS A 59 -14.95 1.24 8.85
C LYS A 59 -16.00 2.32 9.09
N SER A 60 -15.74 3.27 10.00
CA SER A 60 -16.64 4.40 10.27
C SER A 60 -16.75 5.34 9.05
N SER A 61 -15.65 5.61 8.35
CA SER A 61 -15.64 6.43 7.12
C SER A 61 -16.48 5.80 6.00
N ILE A 62 -16.46 4.48 5.86
CA ILE A 62 -17.24 3.78 4.84
C ILE A 62 -18.72 3.72 5.21
N ALA A 63 -19.05 3.51 6.49
CA ALA A 63 -20.43 3.52 6.96
C ALA A 63 -21.13 4.86 6.67
N GLN A 64 -20.41 5.98 6.76
CA GLN A 64 -20.92 7.32 6.42
C GLN A 64 -21.13 7.53 4.91
N GLN A 65 -20.38 6.83 4.04
CA GLN A 65 -20.53 6.93 2.58
C GLN A 65 -21.75 6.16 2.05
N HIS A 66 -22.16 5.07 2.72
CA HIS A 66 -23.30 4.25 2.30
C HIS A 66 -24.66 4.79 2.80
N LEU A 67 -24.66 5.56 3.90
CA LEU A 67 -25.91 6.10 4.49
C LEU A 67 -26.38 7.42 3.84
N PHE A 68 -25.50 8.14 3.12
CA PHE A 68 -25.81 9.44 2.51
C PHE A 68 -25.98 9.39 0.98
N GLY A 69 -26.05 8.19 0.39
CA GLY A 69 -25.90 7.96 -1.05
C GLY A 69 -27.13 7.50 -1.83
N MET A 70 -28.32 7.39 -1.23
CA MET A 70 -29.53 6.94 -1.92
C MET A 70 -30.78 7.68 -1.42
N GLU A 71 -30.99 8.93 -1.81
CA GLU A 71 -32.33 9.39 -2.21
C GLU A 71 -32.30 10.75 -2.92
N LEU A 72 -33.21 10.90 -3.88
CA LEU A 72 -33.66 12.14 -4.55
C LEU A 72 -32.81 12.66 -5.73
N ARG A 73 -33.05 12.00 -6.87
CA ARG A 73 -33.77 12.61 -8.01
C ARG A 73 -33.55 14.11 -8.24
N ASN A 74 -32.78 14.42 -9.28
CA ASN A 74 -32.87 15.67 -10.04
C ASN A 74 -34.34 15.95 -10.44
N PRO A 75 -34.87 17.15 -10.16
CA PRO A 75 -35.03 18.09 -11.27
C PRO A 75 -34.77 19.57 -10.89
N SER A 76 -34.49 20.33 -11.95
CA SER A 76 -34.59 21.79 -12.09
C SER A 76 -33.54 22.68 -11.40
N CYS A 77 -32.74 23.27 -12.28
CA CYS A 77 -31.89 24.45 -12.13
C CYS A 77 -32.65 25.65 -11.55
N ASP A 78 -31.99 26.44 -10.68
CA ASP A 78 -31.82 27.87 -10.97
C ASP A 78 -30.52 28.42 -10.31
N PRO A 79 -29.71 29.24 -11.01
CA PRO A 79 -28.35 29.58 -10.61
C PRO A 79 -28.29 30.97 -10.00
N SER A 80 -28.32 31.08 -8.66
CA SER A 80 -27.99 32.37 -8.04
C SER A 80 -27.62 32.23 -6.57
N MET A 81 -26.42 32.69 -6.23
CA MET A 81 -26.00 33.14 -4.89
C MET A 81 -25.74 32.06 -3.83
N ALA A 82 -24.57 31.43 -3.93
CA ALA A 82 -23.80 31.02 -2.75
C ALA A 82 -22.30 31.18 -3.03
N LEU A 83 -21.83 32.41 -2.96
CA LEU A 83 -20.41 32.72 -2.73
C LEU A 83 -20.06 32.26 -1.32
N GLY A 84 -19.38 31.12 -1.20
CA GLY A 84 -18.83 30.70 0.08
C GLY A 84 -18.50 29.22 0.13
N ALA A 85 -17.20 28.91 0.00
CA ALA A 85 -16.60 27.64 0.38
C ALA A 85 -17.09 26.38 -0.35
N SER A 86 -16.52 26.12 -1.54
CA SER A 86 -16.28 24.74 -2.04
C SER A 86 -15.33 24.78 -3.24
N LYS A 87 -14.06 25.08 -2.99
CA LYS A 87 -12.98 24.47 -3.78
C LYS A 87 -12.44 23.32 -2.93
N ILE A 88 -13.32 22.36 -2.60
CA ILE A 88 -12.82 20.99 -2.40
C ILE A 88 -12.15 20.72 -3.73
N SER A 89 -10.82 20.86 -3.77
CA SER A 89 -9.98 20.43 -4.88
C SER A 89 -10.56 19.12 -5.29
N SER A 90 -11.28 19.14 -6.41
CA SER A 90 -12.04 18.04 -6.97
C SER A 90 -11.08 16.89 -6.91
N ARG A 91 -11.28 15.97 -5.93
CA ARG A 91 -10.29 14.99 -5.47
C ARG A 91 -9.73 14.34 -6.73
N ARG A 92 -8.60 14.86 -7.24
CA ARG A 92 -8.05 14.37 -8.51
C ARG A 92 -7.69 12.95 -8.16
N GLN A 93 -8.47 12.02 -8.68
CA GLN A 93 -8.25 10.60 -8.44
C GLN A 93 -6.80 10.34 -8.81
N ARG A 94 -6.01 9.99 -7.79
CA ARG A 94 -4.59 9.70 -7.98
C ARG A 94 -4.57 8.47 -8.86
N TRP A 95 -3.84 8.54 -9.97
CA TRP A 95 -3.74 7.41 -10.85
C TRP A 95 -3.12 6.23 -10.10
N ALA A 96 -3.91 5.18 -9.93
CA ALA A 96 -3.50 3.89 -9.40
C ALA A 96 -3.29 2.96 -10.61
N PRO A 97 -2.04 2.86 -11.13
CA PRO A 97 -1.78 2.03 -12.30
C PRO A 97 -2.10 0.57 -12.02
N THR A 98 -2.74 -0.10 -12.97
CA THR A 98 -3.00 -1.54 -12.86
C THR A 98 -1.70 -2.34 -12.98
N PRO A 99 -1.64 -3.57 -12.43
CA PRO A 99 -0.44 -4.40 -12.54
C PRO A 99 0.00 -4.63 -14.00
N VAL A 100 -0.98 -4.78 -14.90
CA VAL A 100 -0.74 -4.93 -16.35
C VAL A 100 -0.14 -3.66 -16.94
N GLN A 101 -0.66 -2.48 -16.59
CA GLN A 101 -0.11 -1.21 -17.04
C GLN A 101 1.36 -1.02 -16.60
N LEU A 102 1.69 -1.44 -15.38
CA LEU A 102 3.07 -1.38 -14.88
C LEU A 102 4.02 -2.32 -15.65
N GLN A 103 3.57 -3.53 -15.99
CA GLN A 103 4.38 -4.48 -16.76
C GLN A 103 4.71 -3.94 -18.16
N ILE A 104 3.75 -3.34 -18.84
CA ILE A 104 3.95 -2.73 -20.16
C ILE A 104 4.96 -1.57 -20.05
N LEU A 105 4.76 -0.68 -19.08
CA LEU A 105 5.68 0.44 -18.82
C LEU A 105 7.11 -0.03 -18.51
N GLU A 106 7.27 -1.11 -17.74
CA GLU A 106 8.57 -1.66 -17.39
C GLU A 106 9.25 -2.33 -18.59
N LYS A 107 8.51 -3.12 -19.38
CA LYS A 107 9.01 -3.72 -20.63
C LYS A 107 9.54 -2.64 -21.58
N LEU A 108 8.76 -1.58 -21.81
CA LEU A 108 9.13 -0.46 -22.68
C LEU A 108 10.35 0.29 -22.15
N PHE A 109 10.45 0.44 -20.83
CA PHE A 109 11.61 1.07 -20.20
C PHE A 109 12.90 0.27 -20.42
N ILE A 110 12.85 -1.06 -20.23
CA ILE A 110 14.00 -1.96 -20.44
C ILE A 110 14.42 -1.96 -21.91
N GLN A 111 13.45 -1.92 -22.82
CA GLN A 111 13.68 -1.90 -24.27
C GLN A 111 14.32 -0.59 -24.76
N GLY A 112 14.55 0.38 -23.88
CA GLY A 112 15.23 1.64 -24.21
C GLY A 112 14.36 2.61 -25.01
N SER A 113 13.06 2.35 -25.15
CA SER A 113 12.13 3.18 -25.93
C SER A 113 11.71 4.47 -25.21
N GLY A 114 12.45 4.89 -24.18
CA GLY A 114 12.23 6.10 -23.39
C GLY A 114 12.68 7.40 -24.07
N THR A 115 12.76 7.41 -25.40
CA THR A 115 13.06 8.61 -26.19
C THR A 115 11.86 9.55 -26.18
N ARG A 116 12.17 10.83 -25.99
CA ARG A 116 11.32 11.94 -25.54
C ARG A 116 10.28 12.40 -26.57
N THR A 117 9.90 11.55 -27.52
CA THR A 117 8.98 11.92 -28.60
C THR A 117 7.56 11.93 -28.06
N LYS A 118 6.86 13.06 -28.15
CA LYS A 118 5.46 13.20 -27.71
C LYS A 118 4.55 12.13 -28.33
N GLU A 119 4.86 11.73 -29.57
CA GLU A 119 4.18 10.66 -30.30
C GLU A 119 4.28 9.30 -29.60
N LYS A 120 5.46 8.93 -29.09
CA LYS A 120 5.64 7.70 -28.30
C LYS A 120 4.87 7.74 -26.98
N MET A 121 4.81 8.89 -26.31
CA MET A 121 3.99 9.03 -25.10
C MET A 121 2.51 8.79 -25.40
N LYS A 122 2.01 9.29 -26.54
CA LYS A 122 0.63 9.08 -26.99
C LYS A 122 0.36 7.63 -27.37
N GLU A 123 1.28 6.98 -28.10
CA GLU A 123 1.19 5.55 -28.46
C GLU A 123 1.11 4.67 -27.20
N ILE A 124 2.01 4.88 -26.24
CA ILE A 124 2.03 4.15 -24.97
C ILE A 124 0.76 4.43 -24.15
N THR A 125 0.27 5.68 -24.14
CA THR A 125 -0.97 6.03 -23.44
C THR A 125 -2.16 5.29 -24.05
N ASN A 126 -2.25 5.19 -25.37
CA ASN A 126 -3.31 4.45 -26.06
C ASN A 126 -3.26 2.95 -25.75
N GLU A 127 -2.07 2.35 -25.72
CA GLU A 127 -1.88 0.95 -25.33
C GLU A 127 -2.33 0.71 -23.89
N LEU A 128 -1.89 1.57 -22.96
CA LEU A 128 -2.22 1.46 -21.53
C LEU A 128 -3.70 1.76 -21.25
N ALA A 129 -4.36 2.59 -22.07
CA ALA A 129 -5.78 2.93 -21.93
C ALA A 129 -6.70 1.71 -22.12
N GLN A 130 -6.25 0.69 -22.86
CA GLN A 130 -6.99 -0.57 -23.00
C GLN A 130 -7.08 -1.34 -21.68
N HIS A 131 -6.15 -1.09 -20.75
CA HIS A 131 -6.02 -1.80 -19.49
C HIS A 131 -6.47 -0.98 -18.27
N GLY A 132 -7.01 0.23 -18.48
CA GLY A 132 -7.53 1.08 -17.42
C GLY A 132 -7.31 2.58 -17.67
N PRO A 133 -7.86 3.44 -16.79
CA PRO A 133 -7.75 4.89 -16.94
C PRO A 133 -6.29 5.35 -16.81
N VAL A 134 -5.79 6.06 -17.83
CA VAL A 134 -4.43 6.61 -17.89
C VAL A 134 -4.45 7.91 -18.70
N THR A 135 -3.49 8.78 -18.43
CA THR A 135 -3.30 10.03 -19.17
C THR A 135 -1.84 10.14 -19.60
N GLU A 136 -1.56 10.91 -20.65
CA GLU A 136 -0.18 11.13 -21.11
C GLU A 136 0.72 11.70 -20.01
N SER A 137 0.16 12.56 -19.14
CA SER A 137 0.89 13.12 -17.99
C SER A 137 1.32 12.04 -17.00
N ASN A 138 0.47 11.03 -16.76
CA ASN A 138 0.78 9.91 -15.88
C ASN A 138 1.95 9.08 -16.43
N VAL A 139 1.92 8.76 -17.73
CA VAL A 139 2.98 8.02 -18.42
C VAL A 139 4.30 8.80 -18.37
N TYR A 140 4.26 10.11 -18.70
CA TYR A 140 5.43 10.98 -18.62
C TYR A 140 6.05 11.00 -17.22
N ASN A 141 5.22 11.22 -16.19
CA ASN A 141 5.69 11.26 -14.80
C ASN A 141 6.25 9.91 -14.34
N TRP A 142 5.67 8.80 -14.77
CA TRP A 142 6.19 7.46 -14.46
C TRP A 142 7.62 7.28 -15.00
N PHE A 143 7.87 7.63 -16.27
CA PHE A 143 9.21 7.54 -16.87
C PHE A 143 10.21 8.50 -16.23
N GLN A 144 9.78 9.72 -15.86
CA GLN A 144 10.62 10.65 -15.11
C GLN A 144 11.03 10.07 -13.75
N ASN A 145 10.07 9.57 -12.97
CA ASN A 145 10.33 8.96 -11.67
C ASN A 145 11.21 7.72 -11.78
N ARG A 146 11.02 6.89 -12.81
CA ARG A 146 11.83 5.68 -13.03
C ARG A 146 13.31 6.03 -13.24
N ARG A 147 13.60 7.03 -14.07
CA ARG A 147 14.96 7.54 -14.28
C ARG A 147 15.57 8.17 -13.03
N ALA A 148 14.79 8.98 -12.30
CA ALA A 148 15.25 9.59 -11.06
C ALA A 148 15.66 8.54 -10.02
N ARG A 149 14.87 7.47 -9.86
CA ARG A 149 15.19 6.34 -8.98
C ARG A 149 16.45 5.59 -9.42
N SER A 150 16.60 5.35 -10.73
CA SER A 150 17.80 4.68 -11.28
C SER A 150 19.08 5.49 -11.01
N LYS A 151 19.02 6.82 -11.12
CA LYS A 151 20.14 7.73 -10.86
C LYS A 151 20.47 7.87 -9.36
N LYS A 152 19.46 7.74 -8.48
CA LYS A 152 19.70 7.74 -7.04
C LYS A 152 20.38 6.45 -6.58
N ARG A 153 19.93 5.30 -7.10
CA ARG A 153 20.51 3.99 -6.77
C ARG A 153 21.95 3.78 -7.25
N SER A 154 22.46 4.63 -8.15
CA SER A 154 23.86 4.60 -8.59
C SER A 154 24.78 5.50 -7.75
N ARG A 155 24.26 6.16 -6.71
CA ARG A 155 25.01 7.08 -5.83
C ARG A 155 25.06 6.63 -4.38
N ASP A 156 24.18 5.71 -4.01
CA ASP A 156 24.17 5.00 -2.73
C ASP A 156 24.97 3.70 -2.89
#